data_AF-A0A452QFC5-F1
#
_entry.id   AF-A0A452QFC5-F1
#
_cell.length_a   1.000
_cell.length_b   1.000
_cell.length_c   1.000
_cell.angle_alpha   90.00
_cell.angle_beta   90.00
_cell.angle_gamma   90.00
#
_symmetry.space_group_name_H-M   'P 1'
#
loop_
_entity.id
_entity.type
_entity.pdbx_description
1 polymer ?
#
loop_
_entity_poly.entity_id
_entity_poly.type
_entity_poly.pdbx_seq_one_letter_code
_entity_poly.pdbx_strand_id
1 'polypeptide(L)'
;DKADSTRNALNVLQRFKFLFNLPLNIERNIQKGDYDVVINDYEKAKSLFGKTEVQVFKKYYAEVETRIEDLRELLLAKLLETPSTLHDQKRYIRYLSDLHALGDPAWQCIGAQHRWILQLMHSCKEGYVQDLKGAPGLHSPMLDLDNDTRPLVLGHLSQTASLKRGSSFQSGRDDTWRYKTPHRVAFVEKLTKLVLSQLPNFWKLWISYVNGSLFSETAEKSGQIERSKNVRQRQNDFKKMIQEVMQCLVKLIRGALLPLSIPECGVRQYGGWEVKSELSGQWLAHVIQTIRLTYESLTALEIPNDMLQTIQDLILDLRVRCVMVTLQHTAEEIKRLAEKEDWIVDNEGLTSLPCQFEQCIVHSLQSLKGVLECKPGEASVFQQPKTQEEVCQLSISIMQVVCKSTDALKPEINLSIDVSSPDLFGSIHEDFSLTSEQRLLIVLSNCCYLERHTFLNIVEHFEKHNFQGIEKITQVSMASLKELDQRLFETYIELKADPIVGSLEPGIYAGYFDWKDCLPPTGKRFLCGLVSLPLHSLALLIY
;
A
#
# COMPACT_ATOMS: atom_id res chain seq x y z
N ASP A 1 0.98 73.24 -58.48
CA ASP A 1 0.97 73.38 -57.00
C ASP A 1 -0.02 72.48 -56.26
N LYS A 2 -1.33 72.78 -56.22
CA LYS A 2 -2.32 71.90 -55.52
C LYS A 2 -2.44 70.50 -56.14
N ALA A 3 -2.45 70.41 -57.46
CA ALA A 3 -2.49 69.13 -58.16
C ALA A 3 -1.22 68.30 -57.93
N ASP A 4 -0.04 68.94 -57.92
CA ASP A 4 1.25 68.26 -57.70
C ASP A 4 1.41 67.78 -56.26
N SER A 5 0.98 68.58 -55.28
CA SER A 5 0.93 68.16 -53.87
C SER A 5 0.01 66.95 -53.68
N THR A 6 -1.17 66.97 -54.31
CA THR A 6 -2.12 65.85 -54.28
C THR A 6 -1.54 64.61 -54.94
N ARG A 7 -0.84 64.76 -56.07
CA ARG A 7 -0.17 63.68 -56.79
C ARG A 7 1.00 63.09 -56.00
N ASN A 8 1.76 63.92 -55.29
CA ASN A 8 2.85 63.46 -54.41
C ASN A 8 2.31 62.69 -53.19
N ALA A 9 1.25 63.19 -52.56
CA ALA A 9 0.59 62.49 -51.45
C ALA A 9 0.04 61.12 -51.88
N LEU A 10 -0.58 61.04 -53.06
CA LEU A 10 -1.06 59.78 -53.64
C LEU A 10 0.07 58.79 -53.93
N ASN A 11 1.21 59.27 -54.42
CA ASN A 11 2.37 58.43 -54.71
C ASN A 11 3.01 57.87 -53.42
N VAL A 12 3.08 58.68 -52.36
CA VAL A 12 3.51 58.25 -51.02
C VAL A 12 2.52 57.23 -50.43
N LEU A 13 1.21 57.46 -50.54
CA LEU A 13 0.19 56.51 -50.09
C LEU A 13 0.24 55.18 -50.86
N GLN A 14 0.50 55.19 -52.18
CA GLN A 14 0.68 53.96 -52.96
C GLN A 14 1.96 53.23 -52.57
N ARG A 15 3.08 53.94 -52.39
CA ARG A 15 4.38 53.35 -52.07
C ARG A 15 4.44 52.77 -50.65
N PHE A 16 3.74 53.39 -49.71
CA PHE A 16 3.68 52.96 -48.30
C PHE A 16 2.33 52.35 -47.91
N LYS A 17 1.52 51.93 -48.90
CA LYS A 17 0.22 51.28 -48.71
C LYS A 17 0.28 50.11 -47.74
N PHE A 18 1.40 49.39 -47.72
CA PHE A 18 1.65 48.30 -46.77
C PHE A 18 1.58 48.76 -45.32
N LEU A 19 2.35 49.80 -44.94
CA LEU A 19 2.42 50.29 -43.55
C LEU A 19 1.06 50.84 -43.07
N PHE A 20 0.33 51.55 -43.93
CA PHE A 20 -0.97 52.14 -43.56
C PHE A 20 -2.08 51.09 -43.39
N ASN A 21 -2.02 49.97 -44.13
CA ASN A 21 -2.98 48.87 -43.98
C ASN A 21 -2.54 47.83 -42.95
N LEU A 22 -1.31 47.92 -42.44
CA LEU A 22 -0.72 46.92 -41.56
C LEU A 22 -1.49 46.75 -40.24
N PRO A 23 -1.90 47.81 -39.50
CA PRO A 23 -2.71 47.64 -38.29
C PRO A 23 -3.99 46.83 -38.50
N LEU A 24 -4.73 47.13 -39.59
CA LEU A 24 -5.98 46.43 -39.93
C LEU A 24 -5.73 44.97 -40.35
N ASN A 25 -4.65 44.73 -41.09
CA ASN A 25 -4.26 43.37 -41.49
C ASN A 25 -3.82 42.53 -40.29
N ILE A 26 -3.08 43.12 -39.35
CA ILE A 26 -2.69 42.47 -38.09
C ILE A 26 -3.95 42.04 -37.34
N GLU A 27 -4.89 42.96 -37.11
CA GLU A 27 -6.12 42.65 -36.38
C GLU A 27 -6.94 41.53 -37.05
N ARG A 28 -7.09 41.60 -38.38
CA ARG A 28 -7.79 40.57 -39.16
C ARG A 28 -7.11 39.20 -39.09
N ASN A 29 -5.78 39.16 -39.14
CA ASN A 29 -5.02 37.90 -39.09
C ASN A 29 -4.97 37.33 -37.66
N ILE A 30 -4.97 38.18 -36.63
CA ILE A 30 -5.12 37.76 -35.22
C ILE A 30 -6.47 37.06 -35.02
N GLN A 31 -7.56 37.63 -35.56
CA GLN A 31 -8.90 37.03 -35.48
C GLN A 31 -9.00 35.66 -36.18
N LYS A 32 -8.20 35.45 -37.23
CA LYS A 32 -8.13 34.16 -37.96
C LYS A 32 -7.20 33.14 -37.30
N GLY A 33 -6.32 33.57 -36.38
CA GLY A 33 -5.29 32.72 -35.78
C GLY A 33 -4.04 32.53 -36.65
N ASP A 34 -3.89 33.32 -37.72
CA ASP A 34 -2.77 33.25 -38.67
C ASP A 34 -1.55 34.04 -38.13
N TYR A 35 -1.04 33.64 -36.97
CA TYR A 35 0.01 34.38 -36.25
C TYR A 35 1.33 34.44 -37.03
N ASP A 36 1.67 33.41 -37.82
CA ASP A 36 2.88 33.41 -38.67
C ASP A 36 2.90 34.57 -39.68
N VAL A 37 1.73 34.91 -40.25
CA VAL A 37 1.61 36.03 -41.20
C VAL A 37 1.84 37.36 -40.48
N VAL A 38 1.25 37.51 -39.29
CA VAL A 38 1.42 38.71 -38.46
C VAL A 38 2.88 38.93 -38.08
N ILE A 39 3.59 37.87 -37.67
CA ILE A 39 5.01 37.93 -37.30
C ILE A 39 5.87 38.37 -38.49
N ASN A 40 5.66 37.76 -39.66
CA ASN A 40 6.41 38.11 -40.88
C ASN A 40 6.15 39.54 -41.32
N ASP A 41 4.90 39.99 -41.30
CA ASP A 41 4.53 41.35 -41.67
C ASP A 41 5.10 42.38 -40.68
N TYR A 42 5.13 42.04 -39.38
CA TYR A 42 5.75 42.87 -38.33
C TYR A 42 7.26 42.98 -38.49
N GLU A 43 7.98 41.87 -38.67
CA GLU A 43 9.44 41.88 -38.91
C GLU A 43 9.81 42.69 -40.16
N LYS A 44 9.02 42.55 -41.24
CA LYS A 44 9.17 43.38 -42.44
C LYS A 44 8.95 44.86 -42.15
N ALA A 45 7.94 45.21 -41.35
CA ALA A 45 7.66 46.60 -40.98
C ALA A 45 8.76 47.18 -40.08
N LYS A 46 9.28 46.40 -39.13
CA LYS A 46 10.37 46.75 -38.23
C LYS A 46 11.67 47.00 -39.00
N SER A 47 12.01 46.13 -39.94
CA SER A 47 13.19 46.27 -40.81
C SER A 47 13.12 47.54 -41.69
N LEU A 48 11.95 47.82 -42.27
CA LEU A 48 11.78 48.94 -43.20
C LEU A 48 11.59 50.29 -42.50
N PHE A 49 10.91 50.32 -41.33
CA PHE A 49 10.44 51.55 -40.72
C PHE A 49 10.92 51.80 -39.29
N GLY A 50 11.58 50.84 -38.64
CA GLY A 50 11.95 50.94 -37.22
C GLY A 50 12.90 52.09 -36.85
N LYS A 51 13.62 52.67 -37.82
CA LYS A 51 14.52 53.84 -37.62
C LYS A 51 14.05 55.11 -38.35
N THR A 52 12.78 55.18 -38.74
CA THR A 52 12.28 56.30 -39.57
C THR A 52 12.20 57.60 -38.78
N GLU A 53 12.69 58.71 -39.37
CA GLU A 53 12.62 60.04 -38.74
C GLU A 53 11.30 60.79 -39.04
N VAL A 54 10.53 60.35 -40.04
CA VAL A 54 9.28 60.96 -40.48
C VAL A 54 8.14 60.75 -39.46
N GLN A 55 7.56 61.85 -38.97
CA GLN A 55 6.54 61.82 -37.90
C GLN A 55 5.27 61.01 -38.26
N VAL A 56 4.78 61.11 -39.50
CA VAL A 56 3.59 60.37 -39.93
C VAL A 56 3.83 58.85 -39.85
N PHE A 57 4.99 58.38 -40.29
CA PHE A 57 5.34 56.96 -40.20
C PHE A 57 5.58 56.52 -38.76
N LYS A 58 6.16 57.37 -37.90
CA LYS A 58 6.27 57.09 -36.46
C LYS A 58 4.90 56.86 -35.81
N LYS A 59 3.88 57.66 -36.16
CA LYS A 59 2.53 57.51 -35.60
C LYS A 59 1.88 56.19 -35.98
N TYR A 60 1.93 55.82 -37.27
CA TYR A 60 1.38 54.53 -37.73
C TYR A 60 2.18 53.34 -37.20
N TYR A 61 3.50 53.46 -37.14
CA TYR A 61 4.35 52.42 -36.56
C TYR A 61 4.09 52.23 -35.06
N ALA A 62 3.83 53.30 -34.30
CA ALA A 62 3.43 53.20 -32.90
C ALA A 62 2.07 52.48 -32.71
N GLU A 63 1.13 52.67 -33.64
CA GLU A 63 -0.13 51.92 -33.65
C GLU A 63 0.09 50.43 -33.95
N VAL A 64 1.00 50.10 -34.88
CA VAL A 64 1.42 48.72 -35.14
C VAL A 64 2.06 48.09 -33.89
N GLU A 65 2.98 48.78 -33.22
CA GLU A 65 3.59 48.29 -31.97
C GLU A 65 2.53 48.07 -30.88
N THR A 66 1.53 48.95 -30.76
CA THR A 66 0.42 48.78 -29.81
C THR A 66 -0.34 47.48 -30.10
N ARG A 67 -0.71 47.23 -31.36
CA ARG A 67 -1.41 45.99 -31.76
C ARG A 67 -0.56 44.74 -31.57
N ILE A 68 0.75 44.85 -31.73
CA ILE A 68 1.68 43.74 -31.50
C ILE A 68 1.84 43.47 -30.00
N GLU A 69 1.80 44.50 -29.16
CA GLU A 69 1.75 44.31 -27.70
C GLU A 69 0.47 43.60 -27.27
N ASP A 70 -0.69 44.02 -27.79
CA ASP A 70 -1.97 43.33 -27.57
C ASP A 70 -1.87 41.83 -27.98
N LEU A 71 -1.17 41.53 -29.08
CA LEU A 71 -0.91 40.15 -29.52
C LEU A 71 0.05 39.39 -28.59
N ARG A 72 1.12 40.04 -28.10
CA ARG A 72 2.04 39.43 -27.13
C ARG A 72 1.30 39.02 -25.86
N GLU A 73 0.45 39.90 -25.33
CA GLU A 73 -0.39 39.61 -24.15
C GLU A 73 -1.36 38.44 -24.42
N LEU A 74 -2.03 38.44 -25.57
CA LEU A 74 -2.94 37.37 -25.96
C LEU A 74 -2.23 36.01 -26.07
N LEU A 75 -1.08 35.97 -26.74
CA LEU A 75 -0.31 34.74 -26.91
C LEU A 75 0.28 34.25 -25.59
N LEU A 76 0.68 35.17 -24.70
CA LEU A 76 1.12 34.81 -23.36
C LEU A 76 -0.02 34.22 -22.54
N ALA A 77 -1.21 34.82 -22.59
CA ALA A 77 -2.39 34.27 -21.92
C ALA A 77 -2.72 32.84 -22.41
N LYS A 78 -2.69 32.62 -23.73
CA LYS A 78 -2.89 31.28 -24.33
C LYS A 78 -1.79 30.27 -23.97
N LEU A 79 -0.55 30.73 -23.79
CA LEU A 79 0.56 29.87 -23.37
C LEU A 79 0.42 29.43 -21.90
N LEU A 80 -0.12 30.30 -21.04
CA LEU A 80 -0.30 30.04 -19.61
C LEU A 80 -1.62 29.32 -19.30
N GLU A 81 -2.53 29.20 -20.28
CA GLU A 81 -3.74 28.41 -20.18
C GLU A 81 -3.40 26.91 -20.07
N THR A 82 -3.88 26.25 -19.02
CA THR A 82 -3.66 24.82 -18.77
C THR A 82 -5.01 24.12 -18.62
N PRO A 83 -5.22 22.93 -19.22
CA PRO A 83 -4.26 22.09 -19.92
C PRO A 83 -4.00 22.50 -21.39
N SER A 84 -2.73 22.47 -21.81
CA SER A 84 -2.29 22.72 -23.20
C SER A 84 -1.38 21.60 -23.69
N THR A 85 -1.35 21.34 -25.01
CA THR A 85 -0.42 20.33 -25.55
C THR A 85 1.01 20.85 -25.60
N LEU A 86 2.00 19.95 -25.52
CA LEU A 86 3.42 20.31 -25.68
C LEU A 86 3.68 20.98 -27.05
N HIS A 87 2.93 20.58 -28.09
CA HIS A 87 3.04 21.17 -29.42
C HIS A 87 2.61 22.63 -29.42
N ASP A 88 1.45 22.93 -28.83
CA ASP A 88 0.94 24.29 -28.73
C ASP A 88 1.84 25.17 -27.85
N GLN A 89 2.31 24.63 -26.72
CA GLN A 89 3.29 25.31 -25.86
C GLN A 89 4.54 25.71 -26.65
N LYS A 90 5.14 24.77 -27.40
CA LYS A 90 6.31 25.05 -28.26
C LYS A 90 5.99 26.11 -29.32
N ARG A 91 4.81 26.02 -29.95
CA ARG A 91 4.37 26.94 -31.00
C ARG A 91 4.20 28.36 -30.47
N TYR A 92 3.51 28.55 -29.36
CA TYR A 92 3.32 29.86 -28.74
C TYR A 92 4.62 30.45 -28.19
N ILE A 93 5.50 29.63 -27.60
CA ILE A 93 6.85 30.08 -27.18
C ILE A 93 7.64 30.61 -28.38
N ARG A 94 7.59 29.93 -29.53
CA ARG A 94 8.25 30.40 -30.75
C ARG A 94 7.70 31.73 -31.22
N TYR A 95 6.37 31.87 -31.30
CA TYR A 95 5.73 33.13 -31.69
C TYR A 95 6.09 34.30 -30.77
N LEU A 96 6.07 34.08 -29.45
CA LEU A 96 6.46 35.11 -28.49
C LEU A 96 7.94 35.47 -28.57
N SER A 97 8.80 34.49 -28.91
CA SER A 97 10.23 34.72 -29.14
C SER A 97 10.45 35.55 -30.41
N ASP A 98 9.74 35.25 -31.51
CA ASP A 98 9.84 35.99 -32.76
C ASP A 98 9.26 37.41 -32.65
N LEU A 99 8.24 37.59 -31.81
CA LEU A 99 7.68 38.91 -31.51
C LEU A 99 8.51 39.72 -30.51
N HIS A 100 9.64 39.20 -30.00
CA HIS A 100 10.50 39.86 -29.00
C HIS A 100 9.73 40.26 -27.72
N ALA A 101 8.88 39.37 -27.20
CA ALA A 101 8.15 39.60 -25.96
C ALA A 101 9.11 39.85 -24.77
N LEU A 102 8.69 40.70 -23.83
CA LEU A 102 9.49 41.03 -22.64
C LEU A 102 9.62 39.81 -21.70
N GLY A 103 10.85 39.52 -21.26
CA GLY A 103 11.15 38.42 -20.34
C GLY A 103 11.34 37.06 -21.04
N ASP A 104 11.12 35.97 -20.30
CA ASP A 104 11.27 34.60 -20.82
C ASP A 104 9.93 33.84 -20.80
N PRO A 105 9.18 33.84 -21.93
CA PRO A 105 7.91 33.13 -22.04
C PRO A 105 8.02 31.61 -21.79
N ALA A 106 9.13 31.00 -22.19
CA ALA A 106 9.34 29.57 -21.99
C ALA A 106 9.50 29.25 -20.49
N TRP A 107 10.23 30.07 -19.76
CA TRP A 107 10.36 29.94 -18.31
C TRP A 107 9.03 30.16 -17.58
N GLN A 108 8.23 31.14 -18.01
CA GLN A 108 6.89 31.36 -17.45
C GLN A 108 5.96 30.15 -17.68
N CYS A 109 6.02 29.55 -18.88
CA CYS A 109 5.29 28.32 -19.19
C CYS A 109 5.72 27.14 -18.31
N ILE A 110 7.03 26.93 -18.11
CA ILE A 110 7.56 25.92 -17.18
C ILE A 110 6.99 26.14 -15.76
N GLY A 111 7.02 27.37 -15.26
CA GLY A 111 6.46 27.72 -13.96
C GLY A 111 4.94 27.52 -13.85
N ALA A 112 4.19 27.76 -14.94
CA ALA A 112 2.75 27.49 -14.99
C ALA A 112 2.46 25.98 -15.01
N GLN A 113 3.18 25.20 -15.81
CA GLN A 113 3.06 23.75 -15.86
C GLN A 113 3.37 23.10 -14.50
N HIS A 114 4.41 23.58 -13.81
CA HIS A 114 4.74 23.13 -12.46
C HIS A 114 3.57 23.33 -11.48
N ARG A 115 3.03 24.57 -11.41
CA ARG A 115 1.88 24.89 -10.54
C ARG A 115 0.64 24.07 -10.89
N TRP A 116 0.38 23.88 -12.18
CA TRP A 116 -0.73 23.08 -12.68
C TRP A 116 -0.62 21.62 -12.24
N ILE A 117 0.55 21.00 -12.38
CA ILE A 117 0.78 19.61 -11.94
C ILE A 117 0.48 19.47 -10.45
N LEU A 118 1.00 20.37 -9.62
CA LEU A 118 0.76 20.35 -8.17
C LEU A 118 -0.74 20.52 -7.84
N GLN A 119 -1.42 21.46 -8.50
CA GLN A 119 -2.85 21.68 -8.33
C GLN A 119 -3.68 20.46 -8.74
N LEU A 120 -3.32 19.81 -9.85
CA LEU A 120 -3.99 18.62 -10.35
C LEU A 120 -3.85 17.45 -9.35
N MET A 121 -2.68 17.29 -8.73
CA MET A 121 -2.45 16.29 -7.70
C MET A 121 -3.27 16.56 -6.42
N HIS A 122 -3.34 17.81 -5.98
CA HIS A 122 -4.17 18.20 -4.83
C HIS A 122 -5.66 18.03 -5.12
N SER A 123 -6.13 18.45 -6.29
CA SER A 123 -7.52 18.31 -6.73
C SER A 123 -7.91 16.82 -6.83
N CYS A 124 -6.98 15.96 -7.28
CA CYS A 124 -7.18 14.51 -7.29
C CYS A 124 -7.48 13.99 -5.88
N LYS A 125 -6.71 14.41 -4.87
CA LYS A 125 -6.93 14.02 -3.47
C LYS A 125 -8.25 14.57 -2.92
N GLU A 126 -8.54 15.83 -3.19
CA GLU A 126 -9.78 16.47 -2.72
C GLU A 126 -11.03 15.77 -3.25
N GLY A 127 -11.06 15.36 -4.52
CA GLY A 127 -12.17 14.58 -5.08
C GLY A 127 -12.44 13.29 -4.30
N TYR A 128 -11.39 12.49 -4.03
CA TYR A 128 -11.56 11.23 -3.28
C TYR A 128 -11.94 11.46 -1.81
N VAL A 129 -11.44 12.52 -1.18
CA VAL A 129 -11.80 12.85 0.21
C VAL A 129 -13.23 13.38 0.31
N GLN A 130 -13.71 14.12 -0.69
CA GLN A 130 -15.09 14.60 -0.75
C GLN A 130 -16.07 13.46 -1.02
N ASP A 131 -15.75 12.53 -1.92
CA ASP A 131 -16.56 11.33 -2.18
C ASP A 131 -16.76 10.49 -0.91
N LEU A 132 -15.73 10.43 -0.04
CA LEU A 132 -15.83 9.77 1.28
C LEU A 132 -16.76 10.50 2.26
N LYS A 133 -16.83 11.84 2.19
CA LYS A 133 -17.69 12.68 3.05
C LYS A 133 -19.12 12.82 2.51
N GLY A 134 -19.30 12.61 1.20
CA GLY A 134 -20.56 12.79 0.47
C GLY A 134 -21.58 11.67 0.62
N ALA A 135 -21.30 10.63 1.42
CA ALA A 135 -22.25 9.57 1.73
C ALA A 135 -22.88 9.67 3.15
N PRO A 136 -23.63 10.74 3.51
CA PRO A 136 -24.61 10.69 4.57
C PRO A 136 -26.02 10.64 3.96
N GLY A 137 -26.60 9.44 3.88
CA GLY A 137 -28.05 9.27 3.69
C GLY A 137 -28.48 8.62 2.39
N LEU A 138 -28.58 7.29 2.39
CA LEU A 138 -29.76 6.52 1.94
C LEU A 138 -29.45 5.03 2.12
N HIS A 139 -30.14 4.44 3.10
CA HIS A 139 -30.24 3.00 3.42
C HIS A 139 -28.96 2.25 3.83
N SER A 140 -28.68 2.30 5.12
CA SER A 140 -28.09 1.17 5.83
C SER A 140 -29.25 0.37 6.45
N PRO A 141 -29.47 -0.91 6.11
CA PRO A 141 -30.12 -1.81 7.03
C PRO A 141 -29.03 -2.33 7.97
N MET A 142 -29.05 -1.77 9.16
CA MET A 142 -28.58 -2.41 10.39
C MET A 142 -29.18 -3.83 10.48
N LEU A 143 -28.31 -4.85 10.53
CA LEU A 143 -28.56 -6.19 11.06
C LEU A 143 -27.19 -6.67 11.58
N ASP A 144 -26.87 -6.48 12.87
CA ASP A 144 -27.16 -7.45 13.94
C ASP A 144 -28.20 -8.52 13.58
N LEU A 145 -27.77 -9.79 13.48
CA LEU A 145 -28.23 -10.90 14.34
C LEU A 145 -27.60 -12.25 13.91
N ASP A 146 -27.00 -12.92 14.90
CA ASP A 146 -26.86 -14.35 15.18
C ASP A 146 -27.02 -15.44 14.09
N ASN A 147 -26.07 -16.38 14.18
CA ASN A 147 -26.28 -17.83 14.27
C ASN A 147 -27.19 -18.49 13.21
N ASP A 148 -26.59 -19.17 12.24
CA ASP A 148 -27.08 -20.53 11.94
C ASP A 148 -26.03 -21.43 11.27
N THR A 149 -26.00 -22.63 11.84
CA THR A 149 -25.15 -23.78 11.55
C THR A 149 -25.58 -24.45 10.25
N ARG A 150 -24.63 -24.81 9.36
CA ARG A 150 -24.50 -26.16 8.76
C ARG A 150 -23.39 -26.28 7.69
N PRO A 151 -22.72 -27.44 7.57
CA PRO A 151 -21.51 -27.62 6.77
C PRO A 151 -21.80 -28.11 5.34
N LEU A 152 -21.05 -27.63 4.36
CA LEU A 152 -21.08 -28.16 2.98
C LEU A 152 -19.97 -29.21 2.80
N VAL A 153 -20.42 -30.47 2.74
CA VAL A 153 -19.63 -31.67 2.47
C VAL A 153 -19.13 -31.69 1.01
N LEU A 154 -17.89 -32.15 0.86
CA LEU A 154 -17.16 -32.43 -0.39
C LEU A 154 -17.87 -33.41 -1.34
N GLY A 155 -17.72 -33.18 -2.65
CA GLY A 155 -18.19 -34.09 -3.71
C GLY A 155 -17.57 -33.84 -5.10
N HIS A 156 -16.28 -34.20 -5.23
CA HIS A 156 -15.65 -34.99 -6.33
C HIS A 156 -15.85 -34.69 -7.86
N LEU A 157 -14.69 -34.74 -8.57
CA LEU A 157 -14.40 -35.12 -9.99
C LEU A 157 -14.65 -34.15 -11.18
N SER A 158 -13.55 -33.51 -11.61
CA SER A 158 -12.86 -33.62 -12.92
C SER A 158 -13.58 -33.67 -14.29
N GLN A 159 -13.08 -32.77 -15.16
CA GLN A 159 -12.62 -32.95 -16.56
C GLN A 159 -13.57 -32.82 -17.77
N THR A 160 -13.11 -31.94 -18.68
CA THR A 160 -13.13 -31.94 -20.17
C THR A 160 -14.14 -31.08 -20.94
N ALA A 161 -13.67 -30.68 -22.13
CA ALA A 161 -14.00 -29.49 -22.92
C ALA A 161 -15.05 -29.71 -24.04
N SER A 162 -15.77 -28.64 -24.45
CA SER A 162 -15.83 -28.16 -25.86
C SER A 162 -16.99 -27.18 -26.17
N LEU A 163 -16.60 -26.09 -26.84
CA LEU A 163 -17.19 -25.42 -28.03
C LEU A 163 -18.63 -24.85 -28.06
N LYS A 164 -18.65 -23.51 -28.12
CA LYS A 164 -19.30 -22.60 -29.11
C LYS A 164 -20.83 -22.29 -29.08
N ARG A 165 -21.07 -20.98 -28.89
CA ARG A 165 -21.89 -20.02 -29.70
C ARG A 165 -23.31 -19.71 -29.20
N GLY A 166 -23.58 -18.42 -28.98
CA GLY A 166 -24.95 -17.86 -29.00
C GLY A 166 -25.15 -16.63 -28.11
N SER A 167 -25.29 -15.47 -28.73
CA SER A 167 -25.59 -14.15 -28.15
C SER A 167 -26.90 -14.11 -27.33
N SER A 168 -26.90 -13.41 -26.19
CA SER A 168 -28.08 -12.70 -25.68
C SER A 168 -27.67 -11.63 -24.67
N PHE A 169 -28.01 -10.38 -24.98
CA PHE A 169 -27.96 -9.24 -24.07
C PHE A 169 -28.80 -9.52 -22.83
N GLN A 170 -28.17 -9.55 -21.66
CA GLN A 170 -28.83 -9.20 -20.40
C GLN A 170 -27.87 -8.29 -19.63
N SER A 171 -28.36 -7.08 -19.36
CA SER A 171 -27.79 -6.14 -18.38
C SER A 171 -27.86 -6.82 -17.01
N GLY A 172 -26.77 -7.52 -16.67
CA GLY A 172 -26.60 -8.19 -15.40
C GLY A 172 -26.28 -7.16 -14.33
N ARG A 173 -27.11 -7.14 -13.28
CA ARG A 173 -26.94 -6.36 -12.06
C ARG A 173 -25.54 -6.56 -11.50
N ASP A 174 -24.97 -5.46 -11.04
CA ASP A 174 -23.62 -5.32 -10.49
C ASP A 174 -23.49 -6.10 -9.16
N ASP A 175 -23.26 -7.41 -9.24
CA ASP A 175 -22.85 -8.28 -8.12
C ASP A 175 -21.36 -8.04 -7.74
N THR A 176 -20.92 -6.79 -7.75
CA THR A 176 -19.52 -6.37 -7.57
C THR A 176 -19.28 -5.82 -6.15
N TRP A 177 -20.00 -6.31 -5.13
CA TRP A 177 -19.76 -5.83 -3.76
C TRP A 177 -18.60 -6.53 -3.05
N ARG A 178 -18.15 -7.71 -3.50
CA ARG A 178 -17.05 -8.46 -2.85
C ARG A 178 -15.62 -8.14 -3.31
N TYR A 179 -15.43 -7.31 -4.36
CA TYR A 179 -14.11 -6.99 -4.94
C TYR A 179 -13.93 -5.52 -5.37
N LYS A 180 -14.51 -4.56 -4.66
CA LYS A 180 -14.21 -3.14 -4.94
C LYS A 180 -12.85 -2.77 -4.35
N THR A 181 -11.90 -2.40 -5.21
CA THR A 181 -10.60 -1.84 -4.83
C THR A 181 -10.80 -0.76 -3.76
N PRO A 182 -10.11 -0.84 -2.61
CA PRO A 182 -10.26 0.16 -1.55
C PRO A 182 -10.04 1.57 -2.08
N HIS A 183 -10.86 2.53 -1.64
CA HIS A 183 -10.80 3.92 -2.12
C HIS A 183 -9.40 4.52 -2.08
N ARG A 184 -8.64 4.23 -1.03
CA ARG A 184 -7.24 4.68 -0.87
C ARG A 184 -6.28 4.08 -1.91
N VAL A 185 -6.48 2.82 -2.29
CA VAL A 185 -5.68 2.14 -3.32
C VAL A 185 -6.00 2.72 -4.69
N ALA A 186 -7.30 2.90 -5.01
CA ALA A 186 -7.74 3.51 -6.25
C ALA A 186 -7.23 4.96 -6.41
N PHE A 187 -7.17 5.72 -5.31
CA PHE A 187 -6.55 7.04 -5.29
C PHE A 187 -5.07 7.00 -5.67
N VAL A 188 -4.29 6.10 -5.07
CA VAL A 188 -2.85 5.97 -5.36
C VAL A 188 -2.64 5.62 -6.83
N GLU A 189 -3.39 4.67 -7.38
CA GLU A 189 -3.32 4.32 -8.81
C GLU A 189 -3.64 5.49 -9.73
N LYS A 190 -4.67 6.29 -9.41
CA LYS A 190 -5.03 7.45 -10.23
C LYS A 190 -3.96 8.54 -10.12
N LEU A 191 -3.45 8.79 -8.91
CA LEU A 191 -2.43 9.80 -8.65
C LEU A 191 -1.12 9.48 -9.37
N THR A 192 -0.65 8.24 -9.31
CA THR A 192 0.58 7.84 -10.02
C THR A 192 0.41 7.92 -11.52
N LYS A 193 -0.72 7.46 -12.08
CA LYS A 193 -1.05 7.62 -13.52
C LYS A 193 -1.06 9.08 -13.95
N LEU A 194 -1.65 9.96 -13.14
CA LEU A 194 -1.71 11.40 -13.39
C LEU A 194 -0.30 11.99 -13.46
N VAL A 195 0.56 11.70 -12.49
CA VAL A 195 1.96 12.18 -12.48
C VAL A 195 2.72 11.65 -13.71
N LEU A 196 2.59 10.37 -14.03
CA LEU A 196 3.22 9.76 -15.21
C LEU A 196 2.69 10.31 -16.54
N SER A 197 1.46 10.83 -16.57
CA SER A 197 0.92 11.47 -17.78
C SER A 197 1.47 12.88 -18.02
N GLN A 198 1.78 13.62 -16.95
CA GLN A 198 2.18 15.03 -17.03
C GLN A 198 3.70 15.23 -17.05
N LEU A 199 4.45 14.45 -16.26
CA LEU A 199 5.89 14.63 -16.11
C LEU A 199 6.70 14.44 -17.39
N PRO A 200 6.41 13.48 -18.29
CA PRO A 200 7.18 13.34 -19.53
C PRO A 200 7.15 14.60 -20.40
N ASN A 201 6.00 15.26 -20.50
CA ASN A 201 5.88 16.50 -21.28
C ASN A 201 6.59 17.66 -20.58
N PHE A 202 6.48 17.75 -19.25
CA PHE A 202 7.19 18.75 -18.47
C PHE A 202 8.72 18.61 -18.57
N TRP A 203 9.22 17.37 -18.48
CA TRP A 203 10.65 17.07 -18.66
C TRP A 203 11.13 17.38 -20.08
N LYS A 204 10.37 16.96 -21.11
CA LYS A 204 10.70 17.28 -22.52
C LYS A 204 10.70 18.78 -22.80
N LEU A 205 9.79 19.54 -22.18
CA LEU A 205 9.76 21.00 -22.28
C LEU A 205 11.05 21.61 -21.70
N TRP A 206 11.48 21.14 -20.52
CA TRP A 206 12.75 21.54 -19.92
C TRP A 206 13.97 21.20 -20.78
N ILE A 207 14.07 19.96 -21.29
CA ILE A 207 15.17 19.57 -22.18
C ILE A 207 15.18 20.45 -23.43
N SER A 208 14.02 20.74 -24.02
CA SER A 208 13.93 21.64 -25.18
C SER A 208 14.39 23.06 -24.82
N TYR A 209 14.06 23.53 -23.62
CA TYR A 209 14.45 24.84 -23.11
C TYR A 209 15.97 24.96 -22.90
N VAL A 210 16.61 23.96 -22.27
CA VAL A 210 18.07 23.93 -22.04
C VAL A 210 18.84 23.79 -23.34
N ASN A 211 18.35 22.94 -24.25
CA ASN A 211 18.99 22.73 -25.55
C ASN A 211 18.79 23.92 -26.52
N GLY A 212 17.97 24.91 -26.14
CA GLY A 212 17.66 26.07 -26.96
C GLY A 212 16.73 25.79 -28.15
N SER A 213 16.22 24.56 -28.30
CA SER A 213 15.37 24.15 -29.43
C SER A 213 13.96 24.74 -29.41
N LEU A 214 13.59 25.46 -28.35
CA LEU A 214 12.35 26.21 -28.24
C LEU A 214 12.37 27.55 -28.98
N PHE A 215 13.55 28.03 -29.38
CA PHE A 215 13.75 29.37 -29.91
C PHE A 215 14.21 29.31 -31.37
N SER A 216 13.79 30.29 -32.16
CA SER A 216 14.22 30.45 -33.56
C SER A 216 15.63 31.04 -33.66
N GLU A 217 16.35 30.74 -34.75
CA GLU A 217 17.67 31.32 -35.04
C GLU A 217 17.62 32.85 -35.27
N THR A 218 16.44 33.38 -35.61
CA THR A 218 16.16 34.80 -35.88
C THR A 218 16.02 35.68 -34.64
N ALA A 219 15.92 35.09 -33.44
CA ALA A 219 15.91 35.85 -32.18
C ALA A 219 17.31 36.42 -31.88
N GLU A 220 17.68 37.54 -32.51
CA GLU A 220 18.99 38.19 -32.34
C GLU A 220 19.36 38.41 -30.85
N LYS A 221 20.56 37.95 -30.48
CA LYS A 221 21.53 38.31 -29.42
C LYS A 221 21.07 38.95 -28.08
N SER A 222 20.02 39.78 -27.96
CA SER A 222 19.67 40.46 -26.71
C SER A 222 18.99 39.53 -25.68
N GLY A 223 18.03 38.70 -26.09
CA GLY A 223 17.37 37.71 -25.22
C GLY A 223 18.28 36.52 -24.89
N GLN A 224 19.26 36.23 -25.74
CA GLN A 224 20.25 35.17 -25.56
C GLN A 224 21.26 35.51 -24.43
N ILE A 225 21.56 36.80 -24.24
CA ILE A 225 22.47 37.31 -23.19
C ILE A 225 21.85 37.19 -21.78
N GLU A 226 20.55 37.49 -21.61
CA GLU A 226 19.88 37.31 -20.30
C GLU A 226 19.70 35.84 -19.94
N ARG A 227 19.39 34.99 -20.92
CA ARG A 227 19.27 33.54 -20.72
C ARG A 227 20.60 32.91 -20.31
N SER A 228 21.70 33.30 -20.96
CA SER A 228 23.06 32.79 -20.69
C SER A 228 23.56 33.15 -19.28
N LYS A 229 23.20 34.33 -18.76
CA LYS A 229 23.62 34.78 -17.42
C LYS A 229 23.00 33.96 -16.27
N ASN A 230 21.83 33.35 -16.47
CA ASN A 230 21.05 32.70 -15.40
C ASN A 230 20.83 31.19 -15.59
N VAL A 231 21.52 30.53 -16.54
CA VAL A 231 21.31 29.10 -16.86
C VAL A 231 21.46 28.20 -15.63
N ARG A 232 22.54 28.38 -14.85
CA ARG A 232 22.80 27.58 -13.63
C ARG A 232 21.71 27.77 -12.58
N GLN A 233 21.23 29.00 -12.41
CA GLN A 233 20.16 29.29 -11.45
C GLN A 233 18.85 28.62 -11.90
N ARG A 234 18.47 28.75 -13.17
CA ARG A 234 17.27 28.11 -13.72
C ARG A 234 17.33 26.59 -13.68
N GLN A 235 18.52 26.00 -13.85
CA GLN A 235 18.73 24.56 -13.65
C GLN A 235 18.50 24.14 -12.19
N ASN A 236 19.01 24.91 -11.22
CA ASN A 236 18.76 24.65 -9.80
C ASN A 236 17.28 24.83 -9.44
N ASP A 237 16.61 25.84 -9.98
CA ASP A 237 15.20 26.10 -9.72
C ASP A 237 14.31 25.02 -10.36
N PHE A 238 14.62 24.56 -11.58
CA PHE A 238 13.92 23.44 -12.19
C PHE A 238 14.10 22.14 -11.41
N LYS A 239 15.32 21.89 -10.90
CA LYS A 239 15.60 20.76 -10.00
C LYS A 239 14.68 20.80 -8.76
N LYS A 240 14.50 21.98 -8.15
CA LYS A 240 13.56 22.18 -7.03
C LYS A 240 12.11 21.91 -7.44
N MET A 241 11.67 22.36 -8.62
CA MET A 241 10.31 22.09 -9.12
C MET A 241 10.03 20.59 -9.25
N ILE A 242 10.95 19.82 -9.83
CA ILE A 242 10.80 18.36 -9.92
C ILE A 242 10.78 17.74 -8.53
N GLN A 243 11.69 18.16 -7.64
CA GLN A 243 11.73 17.67 -6.27
C GLN A 243 10.42 17.98 -5.50
N GLU A 244 9.82 19.15 -5.70
CA GLU A 244 8.53 19.53 -5.13
C GLU A 244 7.39 18.63 -5.64
N VAL A 245 7.36 18.32 -6.94
CA VAL A 245 6.38 17.37 -7.50
C VAL A 245 6.54 15.98 -6.89
N MET A 246 7.77 15.46 -6.79
CA MET A 246 8.03 14.14 -6.20
C MET A 246 7.66 14.11 -4.70
N GLN A 247 8.03 15.16 -3.96
CA GLN A 247 7.67 15.29 -2.55
C GLN A 247 6.15 15.41 -2.37
N CYS A 248 5.45 16.13 -3.24
CA CYS A 248 4.00 16.22 -3.22
C CYS A 248 3.35 14.85 -3.44
N LEU A 249 3.82 14.09 -4.44
CA LEU A 249 3.34 12.73 -4.72
C LEU A 249 3.48 11.85 -3.47
N VAL A 250 4.68 11.84 -2.89
CA VAL A 250 4.98 11.02 -1.72
C VAL A 250 4.18 11.45 -0.50
N LYS A 251 4.05 12.76 -0.22
CA LYS A 251 3.26 13.26 0.91
C LYS A 251 1.77 12.94 0.77
N LEU A 252 1.22 13.02 -0.44
CA LEU A 252 -0.17 12.63 -0.70
C LEU A 252 -0.41 11.13 -0.51
N ILE A 253 0.52 10.28 -0.97
CA ILE A 253 0.44 8.83 -0.77
C ILE A 253 0.57 8.47 0.72
N ARG A 254 1.57 9.05 1.43
CA ARG A 254 1.70 8.90 2.90
C ARG A 254 0.43 9.37 3.61
N GLY A 255 -0.14 10.49 3.15
CA GLY A 255 -1.48 11.00 3.47
C GLY A 255 -2.54 9.92 3.61
N ALA A 256 -2.68 9.13 2.56
CA ALA A 256 -3.71 8.10 2.46
C ALA A 256 -3.36 6.82 3.23
N LEU A 257 -2.11 6.35 3.14
CA LEU A 257 -1.73 5.00 3.54
C LEU A 257 -1.04 4.92 4.91
N LEU A 258 -0.32 5.98 5.30
CA LEU A 258 0.51 6.05 6.51
C LEU A 258 0.18 7.32 7.32
N PRO A 259 -1.08 7.48 7.76
CA PRO A 259 -1.55 8.72 8.39
C PRO A 259 -0.81 9.05 9.70
N LEU A 260 -0.35 8.03 10.43
CA LEU A 260 0.40 8.18 11.68
C LEU A 260 1.83 8.72 11.48
N SER A 261 2.34 8.70 10.25
CA SER A 261 3.68 9.17 9.90
C SER A 261 3.71 10.66 9.50
N ILE A 262 2.57 11.36 9.54
CA ILE A 262 2.45 12.75 9.09
C ILE A 262 2.59 13.70 10.29
N PRO A 263 3.52 14.66 10.26
CA PRO A 263 3.61 15.70 11.29
C PRO A 263 2.30 16.51 11.39
N GLU A 264 1.94 16.96 12.60
CA GLU A 264 0.68 17.66 12.88
C GLU A 264 0.40 18.85 11.93
N CYS A 265 1.45 19.57 11.51
CA CYS A 265 1.36 20.68 10.55
C CYS A 265 0.89 20.25 9.14
N GLY A 266 1.17 19.01 8.73
CA GLY A 266 0.83 18.46 7.41
C GLY A 266 -0.57 17.83 7.31
N VAL A 267 -1.28 17.65 8.43
CA VAL A 267 -2.57 16.95 8.49
C VAL A 267 -3.65 17.70 7.69
N ARG A 268 -3.65 19.03 7.70
CA ARG A 268 -4.61 19.84 6.93
C ARG A 268 -4.45 19.67 5.42
N GLN A 269 -3.22 19.53 4.93
CA GLN A 269 -2.93 19.52 3.49
C GLN A 269 -2.94 18.11 2.90
N TYR A 270 -2.47 17.10 3.65
CA TYR A 270 -2.29 15.73 3.15
C TYR A 270 -3.23 14.71 3.83
N GLY A 271 -3.86 15.06 4.96
CA GLY A 271 -4.83 14.22 5.67
C GLY A 271 -6.28 14.41 5.20
N GLY A 272 -7.24 14.01 6.03
CA GLY A 272 -8.68 14.04 5.71
C GLY A 272 -9.27 12.70 5.26
N TRP A 273 -8.48 11.64 5.31
CA TRP A 273 -8.92 10.27 5.07
C TRP A 273 -9.61 9.72 6.33
N GLU A 274 -10.88 9.29 6.23
CA GLU A 274 -11.51 8.53 7.32
C GLU A 274 -10.93 7.12 7.37
N VAL A 275 -10.12 6.83 8.39
CA VAL A 275 -9.48 5.52 8.56
C VAL A 275 -10.33 4.67 9.48
N LYS A 276 -11.37 4.04 8.93
CA LYS A 276 -12.23 3.11 9.69
C LYS A 276 -11.57 1.75 9.91
N SER A 277 -10.68 1.34 9.00
CA SER A 277 -9.92 0.10 9.08
C SER A 277 -8.57 0.25 8.38
N GLU A 278 -7.58 -0.51 8.84
CA GLU A 278 -6.29 -0.63 8.17
C GLU A 278 -6.41 -1.41 6.85
N LEU A 279 -5.58 -1.08 5.85
CA LEU A 279 -5.49 -1.86 4.61
C LEU A 279 -4.82 -3.20 4.90
N SER A 280 -5.32 -4.28 4.30
CA SER A 280 -4.68 -5.59 4.40
C SER A 280 -3.30 -5.58 3.73
N GLY A 281 -2.42 -6.51 4.14
CA GLY A 281 -1.11 -6.70 3.55
C GLY A 281 -1.14 -6.92 2.03
N GLN A 282 -2.16 -7.62 1.52
CA GLN A 282 -2.34 -7.84 0.07
C GLN A 282 -2.53 -6.53 -0.72
N TRP A 283 -3.35 -5.62 -0.19
CA TRP A 283 -3.56 -4.31 -0.81
C TRP A 283 -2.31 -3.41 -0.72
N LEU A 284 -1.57 -3.49 0.39
CA LEU A 284 -0.29 -2.80 0.54
C LEU A 284 0.76 -3.33 -0.45
N ALA A 285 0.85 -4.65 -0.64
CA ALA A 285 1.73 -5.28 -1.62
C ALA A 285 1.43 -4.81 -3.06
N HIS A 286 0.15 -4.72 -3.42
CA HIS A 286 -0.29 -4.16 -4.70
C HIS A 286 0.12 -2.69 -4.88
N VAL A 287 -0.05 -1.88 -3.84
CA VAL A 287 0.38 -0.48 -3.87
C VAL A 287 1.90 -0.35 -4.00
N ILE A 288 2.67 -1.17 -3.28
CA ILE A 288 4.13 -1.21 -3.41
C ILE A 288 4.52 -1.50 -4.85
N GLN A 289 3.88 -2.48 -5.50
CA GLN A 289 4.13 -2.78 -6.91
C GLN A 289 3.78 -1.60 -7.83
N THR A 290 2.66 -0.93 -7.58
CA THR A 290 2.25 0.26 -8.35
C THR A 290 3.28 1.38 -8.23
N ILE A 291 3.82 1.64 -7.04
CA ILE A 291 4.82 2.68 -6.81
C ILE A 291 6.18 2.28 -7.41
N ARG A 292 6.57 1.00 -7.34
CA ARG A 292 7.77 0.47 -8.02
C ARG A 292 7.71 0.70 -9.53
N LEU A 293 6.59 0.38 -10.18
CA LEU A 293 6.39 0.64 -11.61
C LEU A 293 6.42 2.14 -11.95
N THR A 294 5.92 2.97 -11.04
CA THR A 294 5.98 4.43 -11.17
C THR A 294 7.43 4.91 -11.10
N TYR A 295 8.20 4.43 -10.13
CA TYR A 295 9.62 4.74 -9.99
C TYR A 295 10.41 4.33 -11.23
N GLU A 296 10.22 3.10 -11.72
CA GLU A 296 10.86 2.61 -12.95
C GLU A 296 10.57 3.50 -14.16
N SER A 297 9.30 3.89 -14.32
CA SER A 297 8.88 4.79 -15.41
C SER A 297 9.52 6.18 -15.29
N LEU A 298 9.75 6.69 -14.07
CA LEU A 298 10.41 7.97 -13.84
C LEU A 298 11.92 7.89 -14.07
N THR A 299 12.57 6.80 -13.68
CA THR A 299 13.99 6.56 -13.98
C THR A 299 14.21 6.42 -15.48
N ALA A 300 13.28 5.82 -16.22
CA ALA A 300 13.32 5.71 -17.69
C ALA A 300 13.25 7.08 -18.41
N LEU A 301 12.80 8.14 -17.73
CA LEU A 301 12.88 9.52 -18.22
C LEU A 301 14.26 10.15 -18.02
N GLU A 302 15.23 9.42 -17.48
CA GLU A 302 16.58 9.88 -17.12
C GLU A 302 16.56 11.03 -16.09
N ILE A 303 15.55 11.03 -15.20
CA ILE A 303 15.50 11.95 -14.07
C ILE A 303 16.57 11.53 -13.05
N PRO A 304 17.46 12.45 -12.60
CA PRO A 304 18.46 12.17 -11.59
C PRO A 304 17.93 11.46 -10.33
N ASN A 305 18.62 10.41 -9.90
CA ASN A 305 18.20 9.54 -8.78
C ASN A 305 18.05 10.30 -7.46
N ASP A 306 18.83 11.36 -7.22
CA ASP A 306 18.74 12.16 -6.01
C ASP A 306 17.37 12.88 -5.87
N MET A 307 16.69 13.14 -6.99
CA MET A 307 15.32 13.67 -6.98
C MET A 307 14.26 12.59 -6.76
N LEU A 308 14.59 11.33 -7.02
CA LEU A 308 13.68 10.18 -6.88
C LEU A 308 13.84 9.44 -5.54
N GLN A 309 14.89 9.75 -4.76
CA GLN A 309 15.20 9.11 -3.48
C GLN A 309 13.98 9.05 -2.53
N THR A 310 13.19 10.12 -2.46
CA THR A 310 12.02 10.18 -1.55
C THR A 310 10.94 9.15 -1.90
N ILE A 311 10.87 8.68 -3.16
CA ILE A 311 10.00 7.59 -3.60
C ILE A 311 10.55 6.25 -3.11
N GLN A 312 11.87 6.04 -3.16
CA GLN A 312 12.50 4.82 -2.62
C GLN A 312 12.30 4.71 -1.11
N ASP A 313 12.43 5.83 -0.39
CA ASP A 313 12.16 5.88 1.05
C ASP A 313 10.69 5.53 1.35
N LEU A 314 9.75 6.02 0.54
CA LEU A 314 8.33 5.65 0.64
C LEU A 314 8.11 4.16 0.37
N ILE A 315 8.77 3.59 -0.64
CA ILE A 315 8.68 2.15 -0.92
C ILE A 315 9.15 1.34 0.29
N LEU A 316 10.27 1.73 0.92
CA LEU A 316 10.76 1.08 2.13
C LEU A 316 9.73 1.15 3.27
N ASP A 317 9.20 2.33 3.56
CA ASP A 317 8.19 2.52 4.62
C ASP A 317 6.96 1.64 4.40
N LEU A 318 6.45 1.58 3.16
CA LEU A 318 5.29 0.76 2.81
C LEU A 318 5.59 -0.73 2.91
N ARG A 319 6.79 -1.17 2.51
CA ARG A 319 7.23 -2.57 2.65
C ARG A 319 7.31 -2.97 4.12
N VAL A 320 7.89 -2.12 4.98
CA VAL A 320 7.92 -2.32 6.43
C VAL A 320 6.50 -2.43 6.98
N ARG A 321 5.60 -1.48 6.66
CA ARG A 321 4.21 -1.52 7.12
C ARG A 321 3.49 -2.78 6.66
N CYS A 322 3.68 -3.19 5.41
CA CYS A 322 3.06 -4.39 4.85
C CYS A 322 3.46 -5.65 5.61
N VAL A 323 4.75 -5.80 5.96
CA VAL A 323 5.23 -6.92 6.79
C VAL A 323 4.55 -6.89 8.16
N MET A 324 4.57 -5.74 8.84
CA MET A 324 3.99 -5.60 10.18
C MET A 324 2.49 -5.94 10.22
N VAL A 325 1.71 -5.38 9.30
CA VAL A 325 0.25 -5.62 9.23
C VAL A 325 -0.06 -7.07 8.92
N THR A 326 0.70 -7.68 8.01
CA THR A 326 0.48 -9.08 7.65
C THR A 326 0.75 -9.99 8.86
N LEU A 327 1.88 -9.80 9.55
CA LEU A 327 2.20 -10.58 10.75
C LEU A 327 1.20 -10.35 11.89
N GLN A 328 0.76 -9.11 12.12
CA GLN A 328 -0.28 -8.79 13.10
C GLN A 328 -1.61 -9.47 12.79
N HIS A 329 -2.02 -9.47 11.52
CA HIS A 329 -3.23 -10.19 11.09
C HIS A 329 -3.10 -11.69 11.31
N THR A 330 -1.96 -12.27 10.95
CA THR A 330 -1.66 -13.69 11.17
C THR A 330 -1.73 -14.07 12.65
N ALA A 331 -1.20 -13.23 13.55
CA ALA A 331 -1.32 -13.46 14.99
C ALA A 331 -2.79 -13.53 15.46
N GLU A 332 -3.64 -12.63 14.96
CA GLU A 332 -5.06 -12.58 15.29
C GLU A 332 -5.87 -13.71 14.64
N GLU A 333 -5.47 -14.16 13.45
CA GLU A 333 -6.05 -15.37 12.83
C GLU A 333 -5.74 -16.62 13.65
N ILE A 334 -4.48 -16.79 14.08
CA ILE A 334 -4.05 -17.93 14.89
C ILE A 334 -4.73 -17.94 16.26
N LYS A 335 -4.90 -16.77 16.88
CA LYS A 335 -5.62 -16.65 18.14
C LYS A 335 -7.04 -17.23 18.06
N ARG A 336 -7.72 -17.01 16.92
CA ARG A 336 -9.08 -17.50 16.64
C ARG A 336 -9.14 -18.96 16.20
N LEU A 337 -8.01 -19.64 15.99
CA LEU A 337 -8.01 -21.06 15.60
C LEU A 337 -8.50 -21.96 16.73
N ALA A 338 -8.07 -21.73 17.97
CA ALA A 338 -8.48 -22.57 19.11
C ALA A 338 -9.99 -22.47 19.42
N GLU A 339 -10.63 -21.34 19.12
CA GLU A 339 -12.09 -21.19 19.26
C GLU A 339 -12.87 -22.04 18.22
N LYS A 340 -12.20 -22.49 17.16
CA LYS A 340 -12.79 -23.25 16.04
C LYS A 340 -12.37 -24.71 16.04
N GLU A 341 -11.76 -25.17 17.12
CA GLU A 341 -11.29 -26.54 17.25
C GLU A 341 -12.46 -27.53 17.16
N ASP A 342 -12.39 -28.46 16.21
CA ASP A 342 -13.44 -29.47 15.98
C ASP A 342 -13.24 -30.73 16.84
N TRP A 343 -12.07 -30.87 17.48
CA TRP A 343 -11.67 -32.01 18.32
C TRP A 343 -11.73 -33.36 17.59
N ILE A 344 -11.64 -33.34 16.26
CA ILE A 344 -11.59 -34.55 15.44
C ILE A 344 -10.14 -35.04 15.41
N VAL A 345 -9.94 -36.26 15.91
CA VAL A 345 -8.62 -36.89 15.99
C VAL A 345 -8.41 -37.80 14.79
N ASP A 346 -7.25 -37.70 14.15
CA ASP A 346 -6.85 -38.55 13.05
C ASP A 346 -6.25 -39.89 13.50
N ASN A 347 -5.72 -40.67 12.55
CA ASN A 347 -5.11 -41.97 12.86
C ASN A 347 -3.79 -41.86 13.64
N GLU A 348 -3.19 -40.67 13.72
CA GLU A 348 -1.93 -40.39 14.42
C GLU A 348 -2.18 -39.80 15.82
N GLY A 349 -3.44 -39.64 16.23
CA GLY A 349 -3.77 -39.07 17.54
C GLY A 349 -3.69 -37.55 17.58
N LEU A 350 -3.79 -36.89 16.42
CA LEU A 350 -3.67 -35.44 16.26
C LEU A 350 -4.97 -34.81 15.81
N THR A 351 -5.17 -33.57 16.23
CA THR A 351 -6.22 -32.72 15.66
C THR A 351 -5.72 -31.98 14.42
N SER A 352 -6.62 -31.27 13.73
CA SER A 352 -6.23 -30.40 12.62
C SER A 352 -5.49 -29.12 13.04
N LEU A 353 -5.50 -28.76 14.34
CA LEU A 353 -4.92 -27.50 14.85
C LEU A 353 -3.45 -27.26 14.45
N PRO A 354 -2.51 -28.21 14.64
CA PRO A 354 -1.11 -27.99 14.29
C PRO A 354 -0.93 -27.71 12.80
N CYS A 355 -1.65 -28.43 11.95
CA CYS A 355 -1.61 -28.24 10.50
C CYS A 355 -2.20 -26.89 10.08
N GLN A 356 -3.35 -26.49 10.65
CA GLN A 356 -3.96 -25.18 10.36
C GLN A 356 -3.05 -24.02 10.81
N PHE A 357 -2.40 -24.15 11.96
CA PHE A 357 -1.42 -23.20 12.47
C PHE A 357 -0.23 -23.04 11.50
N GLU A 358 0.36 -24.17 11.08
CA GLU A 358 1.46 -24.18 10.11
C GLU A 358 1.05 -23.51 8.79
N GLN A 359 -0.08 -23.92 8.23
CA GLN A 359 -0.59 -23.38 6.96
C GLN A 359 -0.85 -21.87 7.03
N CYS A 360 -1.39 -21.36 8.15
CA CYS A 360 -1.65 -19.94 8.35
C CYS A 360 -0.35 -19.13 8.27
N ILE A 361 0.70 -19.58 8.98
CA ILE A 361 2.01 -18.91 8.97
C ILE A 361 2.66 -19.02 7.60
N VAL A 362 2.69 -20.22 7.00
CA VAL A 362 3.31 -20.45 5.69
C VAL A 362 2.64 -19.59 4.61
N HIS A 363 1.32 -19.50 4.60
CA HIS A 363 0.59 -18.63 3.67
C HIS A 363 0.94 -17.15 3.87
N SER A 364 1.01 -16.69 5.13
CA SER A 364 1.45 -15.34 5.49
C SER A 364 2.87 -15.04 4.98
N LEU A 365 3.85 -15.92 5.25
CA LEU A 365 5.23 -15.75 4.79
C LEU A 365 5.35 -15.75 3.26
N GLN A 366 4.61 -16.64 2.60
CA GLN A 366 4.57 -16.72 1.15
C GLN A 366 3.99 -15.44 0.52
N SER A 367 2.97 -14.84 1.13
CA SER A 367 2.39 -13.57 0.67
C SER A 367 3.37 -12.39 0.76
N LEU A 368 4.31 -12.45 1.70
CA LEU A 368 5.35 -11.43 1.90
C LEU A 368 6.56 -11.59 0.97
N LYS A 369 6.67 -12.69 0.22
CA LYS A 369 7.83 -12.96 -0.65
C LYS A 369 8.17 -11.80 -1.59
N GLY A 370 7.18 -11.28 -2.32
CA GLY A 370 7.39 -10.16 -3.26
C GLY A 370 7.65 -8.81 -2.57
N VAL A 371 7.22 -8.68 -1.32
CA VAL A 371 7.45 -7.49 -0.48
C VAL A 371 8.87 -7.51 0.07
N LEU A 372 9.41 -8.67 0.46
CA LEU A 372 10.76 -8.80 0.98
C LEU A 372 11.85 -8.78 -0.09
N GLU A 373 11.50 -9.14 -1.34
CA GLU A 373 12.42 -9.03 -2.48
C GLU A 373 12.86 -7.57 -2.70
N CYS A 374 14.17 -7.32 -2.68
CA CYS A 374 14.75 -6.00 -2.96
C CYS A 374 14.96 -5.81 -4.47
N LYS A 375 14.48 -4.69 -5.01
CA LYS A 375 14.78 -4.26 -6.38
C LYS A 375 16.00 -3.33 -6.43
N PRO A 376 16.63 -3.09 -7.60
CA PRO A 376 17.81 -2.23 -7.69
C PRO A 376 17.58 -0.85 -7.08
N GLY A 377 18.48 -0.43 -6.18
CA GLY A 377 18.39 0.84 -5.46
C GLY A 377 17.50 0.81 -4.21
N GLU A 378 16.76 -0.28 -3.95
CA GLU A 378 15.99 -0.40 -2.71
C GLU A 378 16.84 -0.89 -1.54
N ALA A 379 16.60 -0.28 -0.38
CA ALA A 379 17.09 -0.80 0.89
C ALA A 379 16.34 -2.08 1.32
N SER A 380 16.99 -2.89 2.15
CA SER A 380 16.32 -4.02 2.83
C SER A 380 15.31 -3.51 3.85
N VAL A 381 14.17 -4.20 3.97
CA VAL A 381 13.19 -3.98 5.06
C VAL A 381 13.85 -4.09 6.44
N PHE A 382 14.83 -4.99 6.54
CA PHE A 382 15.61 -5.23 7.75
C PHE A 382 16.83 -4.30 7.86
N GLN A 383 16.92 -3.19 7.14
CA GLN A 383 18.06 -2.27 7.28
C GLN A 383 18.07 -1.58 8.66
N GLN A 384 16.88 -1.26 9.20
CA GLN A 384 16.76 -0.58 10.49
C GLN A 384 16.70 -1.60 11.64
N PRO A 385 17.57 -1.48 12.68
CA PRO A 385 17.56 -2.40 13.82
C PRO A 385 16.22 -2.48 14.55
N LYS A 386 15.53 -1.33 14.66
CA LYS A 386 14.19 -1.26 15.27
C LYS A 386 13.18 -2.15 14.54
N THR A 387 13.18 -2.13 13.21
CA THR A 387 12.29 -2.99 12.40
C THR A 387 12.62 -4.46 12.57
N GLN A 388 13.91 -4.81 12.64
CA GLN A 388 14.34 -6.19 12.89
C GLN A 388 13.80 -6.70 14.23
N GLU A 389 13.93 -5.89 15.28
CA GLU A 389 13.44 -6.22 16.62
C GLU A 389 11.92 -6.37 16.68
N GLU A 390 11.18 -5.42 16.08
CA GLU A 390 9.72 -5.45 16.03
C GLU A 390 9.19 -6.69 15.26
N VAL A 391 9.77 -6.99 14.10
CA VAL A 391 9.39 -8.18 13.32
C VAL A 391 9.75 -9.46 14.06
N CYS A 392 10.94 -9.54 14.67
CA CYS A 392 11.35 -10.69 15.48
C CYS A 392 10.39 -10.92 16.66
N GLN A 393 10.01 -9.85 17.36
CA GLN A 393 9.09 -9.93 18.50
C GLN A 393 7.67 -10.34 18.08
N LEU A 394 7.18 -9.86 16.93
CA LEU A 394 5.91 -10.31 16.38
C LEU A 394 5.95 -11.79 15.96
N SER A 395 7.03 -12.24 15.33
CA SER A 395 7.22 -13.66 14.97
C SER A 395 7.24 -14.55 16.22
N ILE A 396 7.95 -14.14 17.28
CA ILE A 396 7.92 -14.84 18.58
C ILE A 396 6.50 -14.87 19.13
N SER A 397 5.80 -13.72 19.11
CA SER A 397 4.44 -13.63 19.61
C SER A 397 3.51 -14.58 18.86
N ILE A 398 3.60 -14.66 17.53
CA ILE A 398 2.82 -15.57 16.67
C ILE A 398 3.06 -17.02 17.10
N MET A 399 4.32 -17.42 17.24
CA MET A 399 4.70 -18.76 17.67
C MET A 399 4.23 -19.08 19.10
N GLN A 400 4.16 -18.07 19.98
CA GLN A 400 3.66 -18.23 21.35
C GLN A 400 2.13 -18.18 21.44
N VAL A 401 1.42 -17.63 20.45
CA VAL A 401 -0.06 -17.60 20.46
C VAL A 401 -0.59 -19.02 20.48
N VAL A 402 -0.06 -19.94 19.65
CA VAL A 402 -0.54 -21.33 19.66
C VAL A 402 -0.33 -21.98 21.03
N CYS A 403 0.78 -21.70 21.72
CA CYS A 403 1.01 -22.22 23.07
C CYS A 403 -0.08 -21.75 24.05
N LYS A 404 -0.42 -20.46 24.04
CA LYS A 404 -1.47 -19.88 24.89
C LYS A 404 -2.85 -20.41 24.52
N SER A 405 -3.12 -20.53 23.22
CA SER A 405 -4.36 -21.06 22.69
C SER A 405 -4.56 -22.52 23.07
N THR A 406 -3.50 -23.33 23.03
CA THR A 406 -3.51 -24.73 23.47
C THR A 406 -3.68 -24.87 24.98
N ASP A 407 -3.04 -24.00 25.78
CA ASP A 407 -3.23 -23.96 27.24
C ASP A 407 -4.69 -23.61 27.61
N ALA A 408 -5.32 -22.69 26.88
CA ALA A 408 -6.72 -22.31 27.07
C ALA A 408 -7.72 -23.42 26.73
N LEU A 409 -7.32 -24.46 25.99
CA LEU A 409 -8.14 -25.63 25.71
C LEU A 409 -8.13 -26.66 26.86
N LYS A 410 -7.36 -26.40 27.94
CA LYS A 410 -7.40 -27.20 29.16
C LYS A 410 -8.82 -27.15 29.77
N PRO A 411 -9.48 -28.30 29.99
CA PRO A 411 -10.80 -28.31 30.61
C PRO A 411 -10.72 -27.81 32.06
N GLU A 412 -11.64 -26.92 32.47
CA GLU A 412 -11.80 -26.58 33.89
C GLU A 412 -12.25 -27.84 34.65
N ILE A 413 -11.41 -28.28 35.60
CA ILE A 413 -11.68 -29.45 36.42
C ILE A 413 -12.74 -29.05 37.45
N ASN A 414 -14.03 -29.26 37.12
CA ASN A 414 -15.10 -29.20 38.11
C ASN A 414 -14.99 -30.41 39.04
N LEU A 415 -14.39 -30.20 40.22
CA LEU A 415 -14.17 -31.19 41.28
C LEU A 415 -15.45 -31.69 41.98
N SER A 416 -16.63 -31.55 41.39
CA SER A 416 -17.89 -32.05 41.98
C SER A 416 -18.36 -33.32 41.28
N ILE A 417 -17.62 -34.41 41.44
CA ILE A 417 -18.19 -35.76 41.29
C ILE A 417 -18.22 -36.36 42.69
N ASP A 418 -19.41 -36.31 43.28
CA ASP A 418 -19.74 -36.88 44.58
C ASP A 418 -19.39 -38.37 44.55
N VAL A 419 -18.41 -38.76 45.37
CA VAL A 419 -18.03 -40.16 45.58
C VAL A 419 -19.13 -40.78 46.43
N SER A 420 -20.19 -41.29 45.79
CA SER A 420 -21.19 -42.12 46.45
C SER A 420 -21.84 -43.10 45.47
N SER A 421 -21.41 -44.37 45.59
CA SER A 421 -22.07 -45.62 45.19
C SER A 421 -21.47 -46.34 43.96
N PRO A 422 -20.97 -47.59 44.14
CA PRO A 422 -20.62 -48.47 43.05
C PRO A 422 -21.85 -49.31 42.68
N ASP A 423 -22.69 -48.81 41.77
CA ASP A 423 -23.77 -49.63 41.19
C ASP A 423 -23.51 -49.98 39.73
N LEU A 424 -23.33 -51.29 39.58
CA LEU A 424 -23.25 -52.16 38.42
C LEU A 424 -24.18 -51.76 37.26
N PHE A 425 -23.62 -51.69 36.05
CA PHE A 425 -24.28 -51.94 34.76
C PHE A 425 -25.65 -51.25 34.53
N GLY A 426 -25.63 -50.05 33.93
CA GLY A 426 -26.85 -49.38 33.49
C GLY A 426 -26.64 -48.40 32.33
N SER A 427 -27.17 -48.78 31.17
CA SER A 427 -27.55 -47.94 30.02
C SER A 427 -26.46 -47.18 29.26
N ILE A 428 -25.99 -47.79 28.18
CA ILE A 428 -25.26 -47.18 27.06
C ILE A 428 -26.19 -46.18 26.37
N HIS A 429 -26.17 -44.93 26.81
CA HIS A 429 -26.39 -43.78 25.94
C HIS A 429 -25.10 -42.97 26.00
N GLU A 430 -24.15 -43.33 25.13
CA GLU A 430 -22.90 -42.59 24.92
C GLU A 430 -23.25 -41.25 24.25
N ASP A 431 -23.41 -40.21 25.05
CA ASP A 431 -23.10 -38.87 24.56
C ASP A 431 -21.59 -38.86 24.27
N PHE A 432 -21.22 -38.90 22.98
CA PHE A 432 -19.84 -38.91 22.45
C PHE A 432 -19.08 -37.59 22.73
N SER A 433 -19.18 -37.03 23.94
CA SER A 433 -18.33 -35.93 24.36
C SER A 433 -17.02 -36.48 24.92
N LEU A 434 -15.91 -36.13 24.27
CA LEU A 434 -14.56 -36.41 24.79
C LEU A 434 -14.45 -36.00 26.26
N THR A 435 -14.01 -36.94 27.10
CA THR A 435 -13.74 -36.67 28.53
C THR A 435 -12.63 -35.63 28.68
N SER A 436 -12.62 -34.92 29.80
CA SER A 436 -11.56 -33.94 30.13
C SER A 436 -10.16 -34.57 30.04
N GLU A 437 -10.03 -35.85 30.38
CA GLU A 437 -8.79 -36.61 30.30
C GLU A 437 -8.35 -36.86 28.85
N GLN A 438 -9.28 -37.31 28.01
CA GLN A 438 -9.01 -37.55 26.58
C GLN A 438 -8.62 -36.24 25.89
N ARG A 439 -9.29 -35.13 26.20
CA ARG A 439 -8.93 -33.80 25.68
C ARG A 439 -7.52 -33.38 26.10
N LEU A 440 -7.14 -33.60 27.35
CA LEU A 440 -5.80 -33.27 27.83
C LEU A 440 -4.71 -34.10 27.14
N LEU A 441 -4.97 -35.40 26.89
CA LEU A 441 -4.06 -36.26 26.13
C LEU A 441 -3.94 -35.83 24.65
N ILE A 442 -5.05 -35.45 24.02
CA ILE A 442 -5.05 -34.93 22.63
C ILE A 442 -4.23 -33.62 22.57
N VAL A 443 -4.40 -32.74 23.55
CA VAL A 443 -3.64 -31.49 23.66
C VAL A 443 -2.14 -31.76 23.84
N LEU A 444 -1.75 -32.72 24.69
CA LEU A 444 -0.36 -33.17 24.85
C LEU A 444 0.21 -33.75 23.54
N SER A 445 -0.57 -34.57 22.83
CA SER A 445 -0.20 -35.13 21.53
C SER A 445 0.07 -34.03 20.49
N ASN A 446 -0.85 -33.05 20.39
CA ASN A 446 -0.69 -31.87 19.56
C ASN A 446 0.57 -31.06 19.95
N CYS A 447 0.83 -30.84 21.24
CA CYS A 447 2.02 -30.13 21.74
C CYS A 447 3.31 -30.84 21.32
N CYS A 448 3.37 -32.16 21.46
CA CYS A 448 4.53 -32.95 21.04
C CYS A 448 4.77 -32.85 19.52
N TYR A 449 3.70 -32.88 18.72
CA TYR A 449 3.80 -32.71 17.27
C TYR A 449 4.28 -31.31 16.87
N LEU A 450 3.76 -30.27 17.55
CA LEU A 450 4.20 -28.89 17.34
C LEU A 450 5.72 -28.75 17.57
N GLU A 451 6.25 -29.40 18.60
CA GLU A 451 7.68 -29.35 18.94
C GLU A 451 8.54 -30.08 17.90
N ARG A 452 8.14 -31.29 17.51
CA ARG A 452 8.96 -32.17 16.68
C ARG A 452 8.88 -31.87 15.18
N HIS A 453 7.80 -31.26 14.71
CA HIS A 453 7.55 -31.07 13.28
C HIS A 453 7.22 -29.62 12.95
N THR A 454 6.09 -29.10 13.44
CA THR A 454 5.54 -27.82 12.96
C THR A 454 6.49 -26.65 13.21
N PHE A 455 7.09 -26.53 14.39
CA PHE A 455 8.00 -25.41 14.68
C PHE A 455 9.27 -25.47 13.83
N LEU A 456 9.81 -26.67 13.58
CA LEU A 456 10.97 -26.85 12.70
C LEU A 456 10.64 -26.46 11.25
N ASN A 457 9.50 -26.91 10.73
CA ASN A 457 9.04 -26.55 9.39
C ASN A 457 8.85 -25.03 9.25
N ILE A 458 8.23 -24.38 10.25
CA ILE A 458 8.03 -22.92 10.24
C ILE A 458 9.37 -22.19 10.22
N VAL A 459 10.37 -22.66 10.98
CA VAL A 459 11.72 -22.09 11.00
C VAL A 459 12.39 -22.20 9.63
N GLU A 460 12.30 -23.36 8.97
CA GLU A 460 12.80 -23.52 7.59
C GLU A 460 12.10 -22.54 6.62
N HIS A 461 10.81 -22.28 6.82
CA HIS A 461 10.08 -21.28 6.04
C HIS A 461 10.57 -19.85 6.31
N PHE A 462 10.85 -19.47 7.56
CA PHE A 462 11.44 -18.18 7.86
C PHE A 462 12.82 -18.02 7.19
N GLU A 463 13.66 -19.05 7.21
CA GLU A 463 14.96 -19.08 6.53
C GLU A 463 14.81 -18.92 5.01
N LYS A 464 13.92 -19.71 4.40
CA LYS A 464 13.64 -19.67 2.95
C LYS A 464 13.19 -18.29 2.47
N HIS A 465 12.51 -17.53 3.33
CA HIS A 465 12.03 -16.18 3.02
C HIS A 465 12.98 -15.06 3.49
N ASN A 466 14.20 -15.40 3.93
CA ASN A 466 15.25 -14.48 4.37
C ASN A 466 14.84 -13.56 5.54
N PHE A 467 14.06 -14.07 6.49
CA PHE A 467 13.81 -13.35 7.75
C PHE A 467 15.08 -13.31 8.62
N GLN A 468 15.16 -12.33 9.52
CA GLN A 468 16.26 -12.17 10.46
C GLN A 468 15.85 -12.52 11.89
N GLY A 469 16.82 -12.85 12.74
CA GLY A 469 16.57 -13.19 14.15
C GLY A 469 15.98 -14.60 14.36
N ILE A 470 16.17 -15.50 13.40
CA ILE A 470 15.60 -16.85 13.39
C ILE A 470 16.06 -17.66 14.61
N GLU A 471 17.34 -17.61 14.96
CA GLU A 471 17.87 -18.28 16.16
C GLU A 471 17.11 -17.90 17.44
N LYS A 472 16.85 -16.59 17.63
CA LYS A 472 16.10 -16.08 18.78
C LYS A 472 14.64 -16.52 18.73
N ILE A 473 14.00 -16.47 17.55
CA ILE A 473 12.62 -16.93 17.35
C ILE A 473 12.51 -18.40 17.75
N THR A 474 13.40 -19.25 17.23
CA THR A 474 13.43 -20.68 17.53
C THR A 474 13.67 -20.93 19.01
N GLN A 475 14.69 -20.32 19.61
CA GLN A 475 15.04 -20.54 21.01
C GLN A 475 13.90 -20.17 21.97
N VAL A 476 13.31 -18.99 21.82
CA VAL A 476 12.26 -18.50 22.72
C VAL A 476 10.96 -19.28 22.52
N SER A 477 10.61 -19.58 21.28
CA SER A 477 9.37 -20.32 20.97
C SER A 477 9.45 -21.77 21.46
N MET A 478 10.58 -22.46 21.22
CA MET A 478 10.79 -23.83 21.70
C MET A 478 10.82 -23.91 23.22
N ALA A 479 11.44 -22.94 23.91
CA ALA A 479 11.42 -22.88 25.37
C ALA A 479 9.99 -22.73 25.91
N SER A 480 9.17 -21.89 25.28
CA SER A 480 7.77 -21.67 25.67
C SER A 480 6.91 -22.92 25.48
N LEU A 481 7.15 -23.65 24.38
CA LEU A 481 6.42 -24.89 24.08
C LEU A 481 6.79 -26.02 25.05
N LYS A 482 8.08 -26.15 25.41
CA LYS A 482 8.54 -27.13 26.42
C LYS A 482 7.97 -26.86 27.80
N GLU A 483 7.90 -25.58 28.18
CA GLU A 483 7.29 -25.19 29.46
C GLU A 483 5.79 -25.54 29.48
N LEU A 484 5.08 -25.32 28.37
CA LEU A 484 3.68 -25.72 28.23
C LEU A 484 3.50 -27.24 28.31
N ASP A 485 4.31 -28.00 27.56
CA ASP A 485 4.28 -29.47 27.56
C ASP A 485 4.48 -30.03 28.98
N GLN A 486 5.50 -29.54 29.69
CA GLN A 486 5.74 -29.92 31.08
C GLN A 486 4.54 -29.62 31.99
N ARG A 487 3.95 -28.42 31.89
CA ARG A 487 2.80 -28.01 32.72
C ARG A 487 1.55 -28.85 32.44
N LEU A 488 1.29 -29.17 31.17
CA LEU A 488 0.17 -30.02 30.76
C LEU A 488 0.38 -31.45 31.26
N PHE A 489 1.62 -31.94 31.21
CA PHE A 489 1.97 -33.27 31.71
C PHE A 489 1.81 -33.35 33.23
N GLU A 490 2.32 -32.36 33.97
CA GLU A 490 2.13 -32.26 35.43
C GLU A 490 0.64 -32.25 35.80
N THR A 491 -0.17 -31.46 35.08
CA THR A 491 -1.64 -31.45 35.26
C THR A 491 -2.26 -32.83 35.05
N TYR A 492 -1.82 -33.57 34.02
CA TYR A 492 -2.33 -34.91 33.75
C TYR A 492 -1.98 -35.89 34.87
N ILE A 493 -0.74 -35.81 35.38
CA ILE A 493 -0.28 -36.63 36.51
C ILE A 493 -1.09 -36.31 37.78
N GLU A 494 -1.30 -35.03 38.10
CA GLU A 494 -2.14 -34.60 39.23
C GLU A 494 -3.54 -35.19 39.13
N LEU A 495 -4.18 -35.07 37.97
CA LEU A 495 -5.53 -35.58 37.74
C LEU A 495 -5.64 -37.10 37.93
N LYS A 496 -4.56 -37.86 37.65
CA LYS A 496 -4.51 -39.31 37.91
C LYS A 496 -4.08 -39.68 39.31
N ALA A 497 -3.23 -38.88 39.95
CA ALA A 497 -2.70 -39.13 41.28
C ALA A 497 -3.71 -38.78 42.38
N ASP A 498 -4.45 -37.68 42.24
CA ASP A 498 -5.36 -37.16 43.28
C ASP A 498 -6.42 -38.18 43.73
N PRO A 499 -7.13 -38.90 42.83
CA PRO A 499 -8.09 -39.92 43.26
C PRO A 499 -7.44 -41.09 44.00
N ILE A 500 -6.20 -41.44 43.65
CA ILE A 500 -5.44 -42.52 44.29
C ILE A 500 -5.05 -42.08 45.70
N VAL A 501 -4.54 -40.85 45.85
CA VAL A 501 -4.19 -40.26 47.15
C VAL A 501 -5.43 -40.13 48.03
N GLY A 502 -6.53 -39.58 47.51
CA GLY A 502 -7.79 -39.44 48.23
C GLY A 502 -8.43 -40.77 48.62
N SER A 503 -8.18 -41.85 47.88
CA SER A 503 -8.61 -43.20 48.26
C SER A 503 -7.72 -43.83 49.34
N LEU A 504 -6.43 -43.47 49.38
CA LEU A 504 -5.47 -43.96 50.36
C LEU A 504 -5.57 -43.25 51.70
N GLU A 505 -5.86 -41.94 51.69
CA GLU A 505 -5.85 -41.09 52.88
C GLU A 505 -6.82 -41.57 53.97
N PRO A 506 -8.11 -41.91 53.69
CA PRO A 506 -8.98 -42.52 54.68
C PRO A 506 -8.49 -43.89 55.16
N GLY A 507 -7.85 -44.68 54.30
CA GLY A 507 -7.28 -45.98 54.68
C GLY A 507 -6.10 -45.88 55.65
N ILE A 508 -5.36 -44.76 55.61
CA ILE A 508 -4.23 -44.46 56.49
C ILE A 508 -4.72 -43.91 57.84
N TYR A 509 -5.81 -43.12 57.87
CA TYR A 509 -6.28 -42.43 59.08
C TYR A 509 -7.52 -43.06 59.75
N ALA A 510 -8.40 -43.75 59.02
CA ALA A 510 -9.67 -44.28 59.55
C ALA A 510 -9.55 -45.70 60.12
N GLY A 511 -8.48 -46.43 59.80
CA GLY A 511 -8.16 -47.69 60.46
C GLY A 511 -7.17 -47.45 61.58
N TYR A 512 -7.45 -47.98 62.78
CA TYR A 512 -6.48 -48.16 63.86
C TYR A 512 -5.32 -49.09 63.39
N PHE A 513 -4.49 -48.64 62.44
CA PHE A 513 -3.36 -49.40 61.92
C PHE A 513 -2.20 -49.24 62.90
N ASP A 514 -2.08 -50.19 63.82
CA ASP A 514 -0.97 -50.21 64.77
C ASP A 514 0.30 -50.73 64.06
N TRP A 515 1.18 -49.79 63.72
CA TRP A 515 2.46 -50.06 63.05
C TRP A 515 3.36 -51.05 63.83
N LYS A 516 3.07 -51.29 65.11
CA LYS A 516 3.83 -52.18 65.98
C LYS A 516 3.47 -53.67 65.84
N ASP A 517 2.25 -54.00 65.38
CA ASP A 517 1.73 -55.38 65.26
C ASP A 517 1.57 -55.84 63.79
N CYS A 518 2.55 -55.51 62.95
CA CYS A 518 2.49 -55.86 61.53
C CYS A 518 2.87 -57.34 61.31
N LEU A 519 1.87 -58.22 61.11
CA LEU A 519 2.09 -59.62 60.73
C LEU A 519 2.86 -59.73 59.39
N PRO A 520 3.76 -60.72 59.22
CA PRO A 520 4.50 -60.91 57.98
C PRO A 520 3.55 -61.11 56.79
N PRO A 521 3.80 -60.46 55.64
CA PRO A 521 2.82 -60.36 54.55
C PRO A 521 2.52 -61.73 53.94
N THR A 522 1.27 -62.18 54.07
CA THR A 522 0.78 -63.49 53.58
C THR A 522 -0.26 -63.37 52.46
N GLY A 523 -0.02 -62.44 51.52
CA GLY A 523 -0.84 -62.25 50.31
C GLY A 523 -1.12 -60.78 49.98
N LYS A 524 -1.52 -60.51 48.73
CA LYS A 524 -1.82 -59.17 48.21
C LYS A 524 -2.94 -58.52 49.05
N ARG A 525 -2.58 -57.64 49.99
CA ARG A 525 -3.52 -56.84 50.78
C ARG A 525 -4.42 -56.02 49.84
N PHE A 526 -5.68 -55.81 50.22
CA PHE A 526 -6.66 -54.99 49.48
C PHE A 526 -6.09 -53.62 49.05
N LEU A 527 -5.27 -53.01 49.90
CA LEU A 527 -4.51 -51.78 49.63
C LEU A 527 -3.53 -51.91 48.46
N CYS A 528 -2.81 -53.02 48.33
CA CYS A 528 -1.93 -53.26 47.18
C CYS A 528 -2.73 -53.52 45.90
N GLY A 529 -3.92 -54.12 45.98
CA GLY A 529 -4.81 -54.30 44.84
C GLY A 529 -5.32 -52.96 44.27
N LEU A 530 -5.83 -52.10 45.15
CA LEU A 530 -6.33 -50.76 44.85
C LEU A 530 -5.26 -49.81 44.29
N VAL A 531 -4.00 -49.98 44.71
CA VAL A 531 -2.87 -49.16 44.24
C VAL A 531 -2.22 -49.75 42.98
N SER A 532 -2.15 -51.08 42.86
CA SER A 532 -1.46 -51.72 41.72
C SER A 532 -2.20 -51.57 40.40
N LEU A 533 -3.53 -51.59 40.39
CA LEU A 533 -4.33 -51.45 39.17
C LEU A 533 -4.15 -50.08 38.47
N PRO A 534 -4.34 -48.94 39.17
CA PRO A 534 -4.13 -47.63 38.55
C PRO A 534 -2.65 -47.30 38.28
N LEU A 535 -1.71 -47.76 39.11
CA LEU A 535 -0.27 -47.58 38.85
C LEU A 535 0.22 -48.41 37.66
N HIS A 536 -0.35 -49.59 37.39
CA HIS A 536 0.00 -50.37 36.20
C HIS A 536 -0.52 -49.67 34.93
N SER A 537 -1.71 -49.07 34.98
CA SER A 537 -2.23 -48.23 33.90
C SER A 537 -1.42 -46.95 33.69
N LEU A 538 -0.96 -46.29 34.75
CA LEU A 538 -0.05 -45.14 34.69
C LEU A 538 1.34 -45.54 34.13
N ALA A 539 1.88 -46.68 34.55
CA ALA A 539 3.18 -47.17 34.07
C ALA A 539 3.15 -47.56 32.58
N LEU A 540 2.01 -47.99 32.05
CA LEU A 540 1.78 -48.25 30.62
C LEU A 540 1.54 -46.99 29.79
N LEU A 541 1.23 -45.86 30.41
CA LEU A 541 1.08 -44.54 29.77
C LEU A 541 2.39 -43.73 29.75
N ILE A 542 3.32 -44.04 30.67
CA ILE A 542 4.63 -43.39 30.81
C ILE A 542 5.72 -44.07 29.96
N TYR A 543 5.49 -45.32 29.53
CA TYR A 543 6.32 -46.05 28.56
C TYR A 543 5.75 -45.94 27.16
#